data_AF-A0A3S0QWP9-F1
#
_entry.id   AF-A0A3S0QWP9-F1
#
_cell.length_a   1.000
_cell.length_b   1.000
_cell.length_c   1.000
_cell.angle_alpha   90.00
_cell.angle_beta   90.00
_cell.angle_gamma   90.00
#
_symmetry.space_group_name_H-M   'P 1'
#
loop_
_entity.id
_entity.type
_entity.pdbx_description
1 polymer ?
#
loop_
_entity_poly.entity_id
_entity_poly.type
_entity_poly.pdbx_seq_one_letter_code
_entity_poly.pdbx_strand_id
1 'polypeptide(L)'
;MMILLPLSLIGIGAFIYFLFNAASHALPLAIAGAAALACAHVGASIPGALLVGVIGFMLLTGVVRFIGLTAPFPARIVAAAALAIPAAIAGYQLGGGLAGLSGLSAWFPAAIAGTLTGLAAAKRIARPVP
;
A
#
# COMPACT_ATOMS: atom_id res chain seq x y z
N MET A 1 -11.95 24.51 -23.75
CA MET A 1 -10.48 24.34 -23.85
C MET A 1 -9.77 24.69 -22.54
N MET A 2 -10.06 25.85 -21.91
CA MET A 2 -9.32 26.35 -20.74
C MET A 2 -9.58 25.61 -19.40
N ILE A 3 -10.74 24.94 -19.25
CA ILE A 3 -11.10 24.16 -18.04
C ILE A 3 -10.65 22.69 -18.07
N LEU A 4 -10.42 22.13 -19.27
CA LEU A 4 -10.01 20.73 -19.41
C LEU A 4 -8.58 20.48 -18.90
N LEU A 5 -7.70 21.46 -19.10
CA LEU A 5 -6.30 21.39 -18.68
C LEU A 5 -6.14 21.30 -17.15
N PRO A 6 -6.72 22.20 -16.33
CA PRO A 6 -6.64 22.06 -14.87
C PRO A 6 -7.33 20.79 -14.36
N LEU A 7 -8.47 20.40 -14.95
CA LEU A 7 -9.17 19.17 -14.53
C LEU A 7 -8.35 17.90 -14.81
N SER A 8 -7.68 17.83 -15.96
CA SER A 8 -6.79 16.71 -16.29
C SER A 8 -5.59 16.62 -15.35
N LEU A 9 -5.00 17.76 -14.98
CA LEU A 9 -3.85 17.81 -14.07
C LEU A 9 -4.24 17.35 -12.65
N ILE A 10 -5.41 17.78 -12.18
CA ILE A 10 -5.99 17.32 -10.91
C ILE A 10 -6.26 15.83 -10.96
N GLY A 11 -6.83 15.32 -12.06
CA GLY A 11 -7.10 13.88 -12.24
C GLY A 11 -5.84 13.03 -12.19
N ILE A 12 -4.78 13.45 -12.90
CA ILE A 12 -3.48 12.76 -12.89
C ILE A 12 -2.86 12.80 -11.49
N GLY A 13 -2.89 13.96 -10.82
CA GLY A 13 -2.40 14.08 -9.44
C GLY A 13 -3.13 13.17 -8.46
N ALA A 14 -4.46 13.10 -8.54
CA ALA A 14 -5.28 12.20 -7.73
C ALA A 14 -4.96 10.73 -8.02
N PHE A 15 -4.79 10.36 -9.29
CA PHE A 15 -4.44 9.00 -9.68
C PHE A 15 -3.08 8.56 -9.12
N ILE A 16 -2.05 9.40 -9.25
CA ILE A 16 -0.73 9.16 -8.68
C ILE A 16 -0.82 9.04 -7.15
N TYR A 17 -1.61 9.90 -6.49
CA TYR A 17 -1.85 9.80 -5.06
C TYR A 17 -2.46 8.44 -4.66
N PHE A 18 -3.49 7.97 -5.37
CA PHE A 18 -4.12 6.68 -5.10
C PHE A 18 -3.17 5.50 -5.32
N LEU A 19 -2.33 5.53 -6.36
CA LEU A 19 -1.30 4.53 -6.59
C LEU A 19 -0.33 4.43 -5.40
N PHE A 20 0.19 5.56 -4.93
CA PHE A 20 1.10 5.61 -3.79
C PHE A 20 0.44 5.26 -2.46
N ASN A 21 -0.84 5.61 -2.29
CA ASN A 21 -1.60 5.19 -1.13
C ASN A 21 -1.84 3.67 -1.11
N ALA A 22 -2.11 3.07 -2.26
CA ALA A 22 -2.22 1.62 -2.42
C ALA A 22 -0.87 0.93 -2.16
N ALA A 23 0.24 1.49 -2.68
CA ALA A 23 1.60 0.99 -2.42
C ALA A 23 1.95 0.97 -0.93
N SER A 24 1.54 2.01 -0.20
CA SER A 24 1.72 2.09 1.26
C SER A 24 0.92 1.03 2.02
N HIS A 25 -0.07 0.38 1.39
CA HIS A 25 -0.86 -0.72 1.93
C HIS A 25 -0.55 -2.06 1.25
N ALA A 26 0.63 -2.22 0.64
CA ALA A 26 1.00 -3.41 -0.13
C ALA A 26 0.80 -4.73 0.64
N LEU A 27 1.24 -4.81 1.90
CA LEU A 27 1.10 -6.04 2.71
C LEU A 27 -0.39 -6.37 2.99
N PRO A 28 -1.23 -5.46 3.51
CA PRO A 28 -2.68 -5.66 3.58
C PRO A 28 -3.33 -6.07 2.26
N LEU A 29 -2.93 -5.44 1.16
CA LEU A 29 -3.48 -5.75 -0.16
C LEU A 29 -3.09 -7.15 -0.63
N ALA A 30 -1.84 -7.56 -0.37
CA ALA A 30 -1.34 -8.88 -0.75
C ALA A 30 -2.06 -10.00 0.02
N ILE A 31 -2.26 -9.82 1.33
CA ILE A 31 -3.00 -10.79 2.15
C ILE A 31 -4.48 -10.83 1.74
N ALA A 32 -5.10 -9.68 1.50
CA ALA A 32 -6.47 -9.60 1.00
C ALA A 32 -6.62 -10.31 -0.36
N GLY A 33 -5.69 -10.09 -1.29
CA GLY A 33 -5.67 -10.74 -2.59
C GLY A 33 -5.45 -12.25 -2.50
N ALA A 34 -4.52 -12.70 -1.65
CA ALA A 34 -4.28 -14.12 -1.41
C ALA A 34 -5.50 -14.80 -0.80
N ALA A 35 -6.17 -14.16 0.16
CA ALA A 35 -7.39 -14.68 0.77
C ALA A 35 -8.55 -14.76 -0.23
N ALA A 36 -8.72 -13.73 -1.07
CA ALA A 36 -9.72 -13.73 -2.14
C ALA A 36 -9.45 -14.84 -3.18
N LEU A 37 -8.20 -15.00 -3.62
CA LEU A 37 -7.81 -16.04 -4.57
C LEU A 37 -7.98 -17.45 -3.99
N ALA A 38 -7.61 -17.66 -2.72
CA ALA A 38 -7.84 -18.91 -2.03
C ALA A 38 -9.34 -19.23 -1.95
N CYS A 39 -10.17 -18.23 -1.65
CA CYS A 39 -11.62 -18.39 -1.63
C CYS A 39 -12.20 -18.73 -3.01
N ALA A 40 -11.73 -18.05 -4.06
CA ALA A 40 -12.11 -18.34 -5.45
C ALA A 40 -11.67 -19.76 -5.88
N HIS A 41 -10.50 -20.22 -5.46
CA HIS A 41 -10.00 -21.57 -5.74
C HIS A 41 -10.86 -22.66 -5.09
N VAL A 42 -11.49 -22.37 -3.95
CA VAL A 42 -12.43 -23.28 -3.27
C VAL A 42 -13.82 -23.27 -3.94
N GLY A 43 -14.00 -22.51 -5.03
CA GLY A 43 -15.24 -22.44 -5.80
C GLY A 43 -16.24 -21.41 -5.28
N ALA A 44 -15.79 -20.45 -4.46
CA ALA A 44 -16.66 -19.35 -4.04
C ALA A 44 -16.99 -18.42 -5.21
N SER A 45 -18.17 -17.81 -5.14
CA SER A 45 -18.58 -16.78 -6.08
C SER A 45 -17.66 -15.56 -6.00
N ILE A 46 -17.52 -14.83 -7.11
CA ILE A 46 -16.75 -13.58 -7.19
C ILE A 46 -17.08 -12.60 -6.05
N PRO A 47 -18.36 -12.30 -5.73
CA PRO A 47 -18.67 -11.43 -4.60
C PRO A 47 -18.26 -12.04 -3.24
N GLY A 48 -18.32 -13.36 -3.07
CA GLY A 48 -17.85 -14.05 -1.87
C GLY A 48 -16.33 -13.94 -1.69
N ALA A 49 -15.57 -14.15 -2.76
CA ALA A 49 -14.12 -13.98 -2.76
C ALA A 49 -13.70 -12.53 -2.44
N LEU A 50 -14.42 -11.54 -3.00
CA LEU A 50 -14.22 -10.12 -2.68
C LEU A 50 -14.48 -9.82 -1.21
N LEU A 51 -15.57 -10.33 -0.64
CA LEU A 51 -15.89 -10.17 0.78
C LEU A 51 -14.78 -10.74 1.66
N VAL A 52 -14.29 -11.94 1.35
CA VAL A 52 -13.18 -12.56 2.11
C VAL A 52 -11.90 -11.74 2.02
N GLY A 53 -11.58 -11.19 0.84
CA GLY A 53 -10.46 -10.27 0.68
C GLY A 53 -10.60 -9.00 1.54
N VAL A 54 -11.79 -8.37 1.54
CA VAL A 54 -12.09 -7.20 2.38
C VAL A 54 -11.93 -7.51 3.86
N ILE A 55 -12.43 -8.66 4.31
CA ILE A 55 -12.29 -9.13 5.70
C ILE A 55 -10.80 -9.32 6.04
N GLY A 56 -10.01 -9.93 5.15
CA GLY A 56 -8.57 -10.09 5.32
C GLY A 56 -7.83 -8.75 5.46
N PHE A 57 -8.21 -7.76 4.64
CA PHE A 57 -7.67 -6.41 4.73
C PHE A 57 -8.00 -5.73 6.07
N MET A 58 -9.26 -5.80 6.51
CA MET A 58 -9.71 -5.22 7.78
C MET A 58 -9.07 -5.91 8.98
N LEU A 59 -8.93 -7.23 8.96
CA LEU A 59 -8.26 -7.99 10.02
C LEU A 59 -6.81 -7.58 10.15
N LEU A 60 -6.05 -7.54 9.06
CA LEU A 60 -4.63 -7.21 9.13
C LEU A 60 -4.42 -5.77 9.60
N THR A 61 -5.22 -4.82 9.12
CA THR A 61 -5.15 -3.42 9.56
C THR A 61 -5.50 -3.29 11.04
N GLY A 62 -6.50 -4.02 11.53
CA GLY A 62 -6.84 -4.11 12.95
C GLY A 62 -5.71 -4.69 13.80
N VAL A 63 -5.12 -5.81 13.38
CA VAL A 63 -4.00 -6.47 14.06
C VAL A 63 -2.77 -5.57 14.14
N VAL A 64 -2.41 -4.90 13.03
CA VAL A 64 -1.29 -3.95 13.00
C VAL A 64 -1.50 -2.82 14.02
N ARG A 65 -2.73 -2.29 14.11
CA ARG A 65 -3.06 -1.24 15.08
C ARG A 65 -3.03 -1.74 16.51
N PHE A 66 -3.53 -2.95 16.75
CA PHE A 66 -3.47 -3.61 18.05
C PHE A 66 -2.02 -3.82 18.50
N ILE A 67 -1.15 -4.36 17.63
CA ILE A 67 0.28 -4.53 17.91
C ILE A 67 0.95 -3.17 18.21
N GLY A 68 0.56 -2.11 17.48
CA GLY A 68 1.06 -0.76 17.76
C GLY A 68 0.73 -0.26 19.17
N LEU A 69 -0.42 -0.65 19.72
CA LEU A 69 -0.92 -0.24 21.04
C LEU A 69 -0.42 -1.13 22.19
N THR A 70 -0.34 -2.44 21.99
CA THR A 70 -0.18 -3.42 23.08
C THR A 70 1.19 -4.10 23.12
N ALA A 71 1.93 -4.12 22.01
CA ALA A 71 3.15 -4.92 21.91
C ALA A 71 4.39 -4.18 22.45
N PRO A 72 5.36 -4.91 23.03
CA PRO A 72 6.63 -4.33 23.46
C PRO A 72 7.43 -3.78 22.28
N PHE A 73 8.31 -2.83 22.54
CA PHE A 73 9.13 -2.13 21.53
C PHE A 73 9.78 -3.03 20.45
N PRO A 74 10.42 -4.17 20.77
CA PRO A 74 11.00 -5.04 19.74
C PRO A 74 9.97 -5.64 18.79
N ALA A 75 8.79 -6.04 19.29
CA ALA A 75 7.72 -6.58 18.44
C ALA A 75 7.15 -5.51 17.49
N ARG A 76 7.11 -4.24 17.92
CA ARG A 76 6.70 -3.11 17.09
C ARG A 76 7.69 -2.85 15.95
N ILE A 77 8.99 -3.02 16.19
CA ILE A 77 10.01 -2.90 15.13
C ILE A 77 9.84 -4.00 14.09
N VAL A 78 9.64 -5.25 14.51
CA VAL A 78 9.45 -6.39 13.60
C VAL A 78 8.19 -6.18 12.75
N ALA A 79 7.08 -5.77 13.36
CA ALA A 79 5.85 -5.46 12.63
C ALA A 79 6.02 -4.26 11.67
N ALA A 80 6.79 -3.24 12.06
CA ALA A 80 7.11 -2.10 11.20
C ALA A 80 7.95 -2.51 10.00
N ALA A 81 8.95 -3.37 10.20
CA ALA A 81 9.76 -3.92 9.12
C ALA A 81 8.91 -4.79 8.17
N ALA A 82 8.03 -5.63 8.71
CA ALA A 82 7.13 -6.47 7.92
C ALA A 82 6.19 -5.64 7.02
N LEU A 83 5.77 -4.44 7.44
CA LEU A 83 4.98 -3.53 6.61
C LEU A 83 5.82 -2.66 5.67
N ALA A 84 7.00 -2.23 6.13
CA ALA A 84 7.85 -1.29 5.40
C ALA A 84 8.51 -1.93 4.18
N ILE A 85 8.96 -3.19 4.27
CA ILE A 85 9.69 -3.85 3.18
C ILE A 85 8.80 -4.00 1.93
N PRO A 86 7.58 -4.59 2.01
CA PRO A 86 6.73 -4.73 0.84
C PRO A 86 6.25 -3.38 0.29
N ALA A 87 5.98 -2.42 1.18
CA ALA A 87 5.59 -1.08 0.79
C ALA A 87 6.72 -0.36 0.02
N ALA A 88 7.96 -0.49 0.49
CA ALA A 88 9.12 0.11 -0.17
C ALA A 88 9.39 -0.50 -1.55
N ILE A 89 9.26 -1.83 -1.68
CA ILE A 89 9.40 -2.50 -2.98
C ILE A 89 8.30 -2.05 -3.94
N ALA A 90 7.04 -2.00 -3.48
CA ALA A 90 5.92 -1.53 -4.30
C ALA A 90 6.10 -0.06 -4.73
N GLY A 91 6.51 0.81 -3.82
CA GLY A 91 6.83 2.20 -4.12
C GLY A 91 7.98 2.36 -5.09
N TYR A 92 9.04 1.56 -4.97
CA TYR A 92 10.17 1.57 -5.90
C TYR A 92 9.73 1.22 -7.32
N GLN A 93 8.95 0.15 -7.49
CA GLN A 93 8.46 -0.28 -8.81
C GLN A 93 7.52 0.76 -9.44
N LEU A 94 6.62 1.35 -8.64
CA LEU A 94 5.72 2.40 -9.12
C LEU A 94 6.47 3.68 -9.49
N GLY A 95 7.43 4.11 -8.67
CA GLY A 95 8.27 5.27 -8.95
C GLY A 95 9.13 5.07 -10.21
N GLY A 96 9.68 3.86 -10.39
CA GLY A 96 10.42 3.49 -11.59
C GLY A 96 9.53 3.46 -12.84
N GLY A 97 8.33 2.90 -12.74
CA GLY A 97 7.36 2.88 -13.85
C GLY A 97 6.90 4.28 -14.27
N LEU A 98 6.60 5.16 -13.31
CA LEU A 98 6.24 6.55 -13.59
C LEU A 98 7.40 7.36 -14.18
N ALA A 99 8.62 7.12 -13.71
CA ALA A 99 9.82 7.73 -14.29
C ALA A 99 10.06 7.25 -15.74
N GLY A 100 9.82 5.97 -16.01
CA GLY A 100 9.87 5.42 -17.37
C GLY A 100 8.85 6.07 -18.31
N LEU A 101 7.62 6.33 -17.83
CA LEU A 101 6.58 7.02 -18.60
C LEU A 101 6.92 8.49 -18.93
N SER A 102 7.79 9.12 -18.15
CA SER A 102 8.21 10.52 -18.35
C SER A 102 9.52 10.66 -19.12
N GLY A 103 10.19 9.56 -19.46
CA GLY A 103 11.52 9.57 -20.11
C GLY A 103 12.65 10.03 -19.19
N LEU A 104 12.41 10.17 -17.88
CA LEU A 104 13.40 10.56 -16.88
C LEU A 104 14.18 9.34 -16.38
N SER A 105 15.37 9.58 -15.79
CA SER A 105 16.14 8.50 -15.18
C SER A 105 15.32 7.85 -14.05
N ALA A 106 15.13 6.55 -14.11
CA ALA A 106 14.19 5.85 -13.23
C ALA A 106 14.69 5.60 -11.81
N TRP A 107 16.01 5.56 -11.61
CA TRP A 107 16.59 5.11 -10.33
C TRP A 107 16.31 6.08 -9.17
N PHE A 108 16.39 7.39 -9.40
CA PHE A 108 16.23 8.40 -8.35
C PHE A 108 14.76 8.56 -7.90
N PRO A 109 13.78 8.71 -8.82
CA PRO A 109 12.37 8.73 -8.46
C PRO A 109 11.92 7.42 -7.81
N ALA A 110 12.42 6.27 -8.28
CA ALA A 110 12.13 4.97 -7.67
C ALA A 110 12.65 4.87 -6.23
N ALA A 111 13.88 5.31 -5.96
CA ALA A 111 14.45 5.29 -4.61
C ALA A 111 13.67 6.19 -3.64
N ILE A 112 13.28 7.39 -4.06
CA ILE A 112 12.45 8.30 -3.25
C ILE A 112 11.07 7.69 -3.00
N ALA A 113 10.43 7.19 -4.06
CA ALA A 113 9.13 6.56 -4.00
C ALA A 113 9.10 5.36 -3.02
N GLY A 114 10.11 4.49 -3.09
CA GLY A 114 10.26 3.35 -2.19
C GLY A 114 10.53 3.76 -0.74
N THR A 115 11.43 4.71 -0.50
CA THR A 115 11.73 5.18 0.86
C THR A 115 10.53 5.86 1.52
N LEU A 116 9.81 6.73 0.81
CA LEU A 116 8.64 7.44 1.33
C LEU A 116 7.48 6.50 1.65
N THR A 117 7.20 5.52 0.79
CA THR A 117 6.14 4.52 1.01
C THR A 117 6.47 3.57 2.15
N GLY A 118 7.72 3.12 2.26
CA GLY A 118 8.21 2.33 3.40
C GLY A 118 8.09 3.08 4.73
N LEU A 119 8.48 4.35 4.76
CA LEU A 119 8.33 5.22 5.94
C LEU A 119 6.85 5.48 6.28
N ALA A 120 6.00 5.69 5.28
CA ALA A 120 4.56 5.86 5.49
C ALA A 120 3.93 4.62 6.12
N ALA A 121 4.35 3.42 5.70
CA ALA A 121 3.92 2.16 6.29
C ALA A 121 4.43 1.99 7.74
N ALA A 122 5.72 2.25 7.99
CA ALA A 122 6.32 2.15 9.33
C ALA A 122 5.69 3.12 10.34
N LYS A 123 5.32 4.33 9.91
CA LYS A 123 4.67 5.34 10.76
C LYS A 123 3.35 4.86 11.39
N ARG A 124 2.65 3.91 10.76
CA ARG A 124 1.36 3.38 11.26
C ARG A 124 1.49 2.64 12.59
N ILE A 125 2.66 2.04 12.86
CA ILE A 125 2.95 1.37 14.12
C ILE A 125 3.56 2.34 15.14
N ALA A 126 4.30 3.34 14.67
CA ALA A 126 4.97 4.32 15.54
C ALA A 126 3.99 5.31 16.21
N ARG A 127 2.90 5.67 15.53
CA ARG A 127 1.84 6.53 16.09
C ARG A 127 0.49 5.81 16.06
N PRO A 128 0.21 4.93 17.03
CA PRO A 128 -1.15 4.52 17.29
C PRO A 128 -1.87 5.75 17.83
N VAL A 129 -2.61 6.46 16.98
CA VAL A 129 -3.52 7.51 17.47
C VAL A 129 -4.60 6.80 18.30
N PRO A 130 -4.85 7.24 19.55
CA PRO A 130 -5.92 6.68 20.39
C PRO A 130 -7.27 6.68 19.67
#